data_AF-A0AAD7WHE5-F1
#
_entry.id   AF-A0AAD7WHE5-F1
#
_cell.length_a   1.000
_cell.length_b   1.000
_cell.length_c   1.000
_cell.angle_alpha   90.00
_cell.angle_beta   90.00
_cell.angle_gamma   90.00
#
_symmetry.space_group_name_H-M   'P 1'
#
loop_
_entity.id
_entity.type
_entity.pdbx_description
1 polymer ?
#
loop_
_entity_poly.entity_id
_entity_poly.type
_entity_poly.pdbx_seq_one_letter_code
_entity_poly.pdbx_strand_id
1 'polypeptide(L)' 'MPKIKPETKVVIIKNLKSKSPAEVADIFNVSKRQVERIRKHYQETGATSMTDPGRADRTRQLLKTTAC' A
#
# COMPACT_ATOMS: atom_id res chain seq x y z
N MET A 1 12.69 4.99 10.99
CA MET A 1 11.91 3.78 10.58
C MET A 1 12.24 3.45 9.13
N PRO A 2 12.72 2.25 8.81
CA PRO A 2 12.97 1.86 7.43
C PRO A 2 11.67 1.89 6.61
N LYS A 3 11.73 2.48 5.41
CA LYS A 3 10.59 2.52 4.50
C LYS A 3 10.42 1.14 3.84
N ILE A 4 9.29 0.50 4.10
CA ILE A 4 8.93 -0.78 3.49
C ILE A 4 8.75 -0.58 1.98
N LYS A 5 9.47 -1.36 1.16
CA LYS A 5 9.36 -1.32 -0.30
C LYS A 5 7.92 -1.67 -0.73
N PRO A 6 7.40 -1.06 -1.81
CA PRO A 6 6.05 -1.31 -2.29
C PRO A 6 5.81 -2.80 -2.62
N GLU A 7 6.81 -3.48 -3.19
CA GLU A 7 6.78 -4.92 -3.46
C GLU A 7 6.52 -5.74 -2.19
N THR A 8 7.22 -5.43 -1.10
CA THR A 8 7.06 -6.11 0.19
C THR A 8 5.64 -5.94 0.75
N LYS A 9 5.00 -4.79 0.52
CA LYS A 9 3.60 -4.55 0.95
C LYS A 9 2.62 -5.48 0.24
N VAL A 10 2.84 -5.77 -1.05
CA VAL A 10 2.04 -6.75 -1.81
C VAL A 10 2.16 -8.13 -1.19
N VAL A 11 3.38 -8.52 -0.83
CA VAL A 11 3.64 -9.84 -0.21
C VAL A 11 3.03 -9.93 1.19
N ILE A 12 3.07 -8.85 1.98
CA ILE A 12 2.39 -8.75 3.28
C ILE A 12 0.88 -8.97 3.12
N ILE A 13 0.24 -8.31 2.15
CA ILE A 13 -1.21 -8.45 1.89
C ILE A 13 -1.57 -9.87 1.44
N LYS A 14 -0.74 -10.49 0.59
CA LYS A 14 -0.93 -11.89 0.19
C LYS A 14 -0.87 -12.83 1.39
N ASN A 15 0.10 -12.64 2.29
CA ASN A 15 0.22 -13.47 3.50
C ASN A 15 -0.91 -13.23 4.50
N LEU A 16 -1.43 -12.01 4.61
CA LEU A 16 -2.57 -11.68 5.48
C LEU A 16 -3.88 -12.38 5.08
N LYS A 17 -3.97 -13.00 3.90
CA LYS A 17 -5.11 -13.84 3.52
C LYS A 17 -5.12 -15.19 4.23
N SER A 18 -3.96 -15.69 4.64
CA SER A 18 -3.79 -17.04 5.17
C SER A 18 -3.20 -17.07 6.58
N LYS A 19 -2.53 -16.00 7.02
CA LYS A 19 -1.83 -15.89 8.30
C LYS A 19 -2.33 -14.74 9.14
N SER A 20 -2.10 -14.83 10.44
CA SER A 20 -2.47 -13.77 11.39
C SER A 20 -1.57 -12.52 11.24
N PRO A 21 -2.03 -11.32 11.59
CA PRO A 21 -1.20 -10.10 11.53
C PRO A 21 0.04 -10.14 12.40
N ALA A 22 0.02 -10.93 13.48
CA ALA A 22 1.17 -11.12 14.37
C ALA A 22 2.26 -11.95 13.67
N GLU A 23 1.90 -13.10 13.09
CA GLU A 23 2.84 -13.92 12.33
C GLU A 23 3.46 -13.16 11.15
N VAL A 24 2.65 -12.36 10.45
CA VAL A 24 3.15 -11.53 9.34
C VAL A 24 4.09 -10.43 9.85
N ALA A 25 3.82 -9.85 11.02
CA ALA A 25 4.71 -8.88 11.65
C ALA A 25 6.09 -9.48 11.94
N ASP A 26 6.10 -10.71 12.48
CA ASP A 26 7.32 -11.44 12.82
C ASP A 26 8.11 -11.84 11.57
N ILE A 27 7.45 -12.35 10.52
CA ILE A 27 8.11 -12.77 9.27
C ILE A 27 8.81 -11.60 8.57
N PHE A 28 8.16 -10.43 8.54
CA PHE A 28 8.66 -9.26 7.81
C PHE A 28 9.46 -8.30 8.70
N ASN A 29 9.68 -8.63 9.99
CA ASN A 29 10.32 -7.76 10.98
C ASN A 29 9.73 -6.33 10.98
N VAL A 30 8.40 -6.24 10.93
CA VAL A 30 7.65 -4.98 10.95
C VAL A 30 6.69 -4.97 12.12
N SER A 31 6.33 -3.78 12.59
CA SER A 31 5.34 -3.69 13.67
C SER A 31 3.95 -4.14 13.21
N LYS A 32 3.20 -4.80 14.11
CA LYS A 32 1.78 -5.16 13.87
C LYS A 32 0.94 -3.96 13.41
N ARG A 33 1.18 -2.79 14.01
CA ARG A 33 0.53 -1.52 13.62
C ARG A 33 0.81 -1.14 12.16
N GLN A 34 2.01 -1.39 11.64
CA GLN A 34 2.31 -1.16 10.23
C GLN A 34 1.59 -2.15 9.31
N VAL A 35 1.50 -3.42 9.71
CA VAL A 35 0.76 -4.45 8.98
C VAL A 35 -0.72 -4.07 8.87
N GLU A 36 -1.33 -3.61 9.97
CA GLU A 36 -2.72 -3.14 9.99
C GLU A 36 -2.94 -1.90 9.11
N ARG A 37 -2.01 -0.93 9.13
CA ARG A 37 -2.09 0.23 8.23
C ARG A 37 -2.03 -0.17 6.76
N ILE A 38 -1.18 -1.13 6.39
CA ILE A 38 -1.09 -1.64 5.02
C ILE A 38 -2.40 -2.34 4.63
N ARG A 39 -2.96 -3.17 5.53
CA ARG A 39 -4.24 -3.85 5.31
C ARG A 39 -5.38 -2.85 5.11
N LYS A 40 -5.49 -1.85 5.98
CA LYS A 40 -6.54 -0.83 5.91
C LYS A 40 -6.45 -0.05 4.60
N HIS A 41 -5.26 0.41 4.23
CA HIS A 41 -5.05 1.13 2.98
C HIS A 41 -5.38 0.28 1.75
N TYR A 42 -5.06 -1.02 1.78
CA TYR A 42 -5.44 -1.94 0.71
C TYR A 42 -6.96 -2.11 0.58
N GLN A 43 -7.69 -2.17 1.70
CA GLN A 43 -9.16 -2.23 1.68
C GLN A 43 -9.79 -0.94 1.13
N GLU A 44 -9.22 0.22 1.45
CA GLU A 44 -9.72 1.52 1.01
C GLU A 44 -9.45 1.80 -0.47
N THR A 45 -8.26 1.47 -0.97
CA THR A 45 -7.83 1.85 -2.33
C THR A 45 -7.94 0.70 -3.33
N GLY A 46 -8.04 -0.56 -2.87
CA GLY A 46 -7.99 -1.75 -3.73
C GLY A 46 -6.65 -1.95 -4.47
N ALA A 47 -5.71 -1.01 -4.31
CA ALA A 47 -4.45 -0.93 -5.01
C ALA A 47 -3.28 -1.02 -4.01
N THR A 48 -2.34 -1.90 -4.30
CA THR A 48 -1.07 -2.05 -3.59
C THR A 48 -0.05 -0.95 -3.93
N SER A 49 -0.37 -0.07 -4.88
CA SER A 49 0.46 1.10 -5.23
C SER A 49 0.35 2.16 -4.15
N MET A 50 1.09 1.96 -3.08
CA MET A 50 1.44 2.99 -2.10
C MET A 50 2.42 3.98 -2.74
N THR A 51 1.97 4.74 -3.74
CA THR A 51 2.59 6.01 -4.06
C THR A 51 2.31 6.92 -2.86
N ASP A 52 3.34 7.59 -2.33
CA ASP A 52 3.21 8.55 -1.22
C ASP A 52 1.89 9.34 -1.32
N PRO A 53 1.14 9.55 -0.22
CA PRO A 53 -0.09 10.35 -0.23
C PRO A 53 0.13 11.83 -0.65
N GLY A 54 1.34 12.21 -1.06
CA GLY A 54 1.65 13.49 -1.71
C GLY A 54 1.75 13.45 -3.25
N ARG A 55 1.54 12.30 -3.93
CA ARG A 55 1.77 12.20 -5.40
C ARG A 55 0.69 11.43 -6.17
N ALA A 56 -0.55 11.42 -5.70
CA ALA A 56 -1.67 10.81 -6.41
C ALA A 56 -2.75 11.81 -6.90
N ASP A 57 -2.48 13.12 -6.84
CA ASP A 57 -3.49 14.16 -7.15
C ASP A 57 -3.15 15.07 -8.35
N ARG A 58 -2.18 14.71 -9.20
CA ARG A 58 -1.78 15.55 -10.36
C ARG A 58 -1.82 14.88 -11.74
N THR A 59 -2.45 13.71 -11.88
CA THR A 59 -2.48 12.99 -13.17
C THR A 59 -3.88 12.72 -13.71
N ARG A 60 -4.93 13.33 -13.15
CA ARG A 60 -6.30 13.28 -13.70
C ARG A 60 -6.83 14.60 -14.26
N GLN A 61 -5.96 15.58 -14.56
CA GLN A 61 -6.40 16.86 -15.15
C GLN A 61 -5.67 17.34 -16.42
N LEU A 62 -4.80 16.55 -17.05
CA LEU A 62 -4.10 16.96 -18.28
C LEU A 62 -4.39 16.06 -19.48
N LEU A 63 -5.68 15.85 -19.80
CA LEU A 63 -6.12 15.36 -21.12
C LEU A 63 -7.48 15.97 -21.53
N LYS A 64 -7.71 17.25 -21.23
CA LYS A 64 -8.82 18.02 -21.81
C LYS A 64 -8.37 19.43 -22.15
N THR A 65 -7.47 19.55 -23.12
CA THR A 65 -7.21 20.82 -23.83
C THR A 65 -6.51 20.53 -25.15
N THR A 66 -7.19 19.79 -26.01
CA THR A 66 -6.98 19.85 -27.47
C THR A 66 -8.34 19.61 -28.12
N ALA A 67 -9.14 20.67 -28.15
CA ALA A 67 -10.17 20.85 -29.16
C ALA A 67 -9.90 22.25 -29.72
N CYS A 68 -9.10 22.28 -30.78
CA CYS A 68 -9.17 23.35 -31.77
C CYS A 68 -10.33 23.03 -32.72
#